data_AF-A0A7C4RSL6-F1
#
_entry.id   AF-A0A7C4RSL6-F1
#
_cell.length_a   1.000
_cell.length_b   1.000
_cell.length_c   1.000
_cell.angle_alpha   90.00
_cell.angle_beta   90.00
_cell.angle_gamma   90.00
#
_symmetry.space_group_name_H-M   'P 1'
#
loop_
_entity.id
_entity.type
_entity.pdbx_description
1 polymer ?
#
loop_
_entity_poly.entity_id
_entity_poly.type
_entity_poly.pdbx_seq_one_letter_code
_entity_poly.pdbx_strand_id
1 'polypeptide(L)'
;MNLQYRIPPAVQKELDALAEKRHRLITLPAEKAMEEILADPKSTALVQSFPEEDLYLLIQEVGPEDALPLLSLASNRQWQFCVDMEIWDRDRIHPQRFARWMQLLLHADPERFIKWVSNEQLEPIERFLHMHVEVFILEHDMDPSDFPDDTFTFDGIYYIRFRNAFDSNEETPSPSLEIEPFLSDFFNHLYDQGNHSLFQNLLLESRWIIPSEIEEEAYRLKCVRLAEKGFLPYEEAISLYQPLDPEHLLPRTSRPTTLKDAGNAMSAIPSIVINPEQHPIDIGFDDFRNDPLFLEILSEIGALANQIAVADSVHLSSRDDLAGLIRKVRAYLGIGIEILSGAPFHPRTAAHFLRRYPLSAIFRVGYGSIMRLHRQTNQWVRKSWFRKAGMKLDFWEEEGMAVIGGILLPRPKCYDPSLSAPSYREFGSLAEIQKTQQKLGDYIMLDAILEILCTKIPSGILSAFRNKHLTYPCLLLTLYAASRMQTSSEELPLDPIRFQSFFDSLWVDPHADGQKRVSHEFQSDLLQWLSIATSVQPSEMLSRIGHLFHQWFQDIESELGWVSADRIDHRFVRMFWIGNM
;
A
#
# COMPACT_ATOMS: atom_id res chain seq x y z
N MET A 1 -35.51 -32.60 -13.23
CA MET A 1 -35.56 -32.41 -14.70
C MET A 1 -34.78 -31.12 -14.98
N ASN A 2 -33.46 -31.21 -15.17
CA ASN A 2 -32.59 -30.03 -15.31
C ASN A 2 -32.62 -29.55 -16.76
N LEU A 3 -33.44 -28.54 -17.04
CA LEU A 3 -33.41 -27.80 -18.29
C LEU A 3 -32.08 -27.04 -18.38
N GLN A 4 -31.11 -27.65 -19.04
CA GLN A 4 -29.83 -27.05 -19.36
C GLN A 4 -30.02 -25.97 -20.42
N TYR A 5 -30.18 -24.71 -20.03
CA TYR A 5 -30.01 -23.60 -20.96
C TYR A 5 -28.52 -23.51 -21.36
N ARG A 6 -28.20 -23.84 -22.62
CA ARG A 6 -26.90 -23.57 -23.23
C ARG A 6 -26.94 -22.15 -23.80
N ILE A 7 -25.95 -21.32 -23.47
CA ILE A 7 -25.76 -20.01 -24.09
C ILE A 7 -25.60 -20.25 -25.61
N PRO A 8 -26.36 -19.56 -26.47
CA PRO A 8 -26.23 -19.73 -27.91
C PRO A 8 -24.82 -19.37 -28.40
N PRO A 9 -24.24 -20.11 -29.35
CA PRO A 9 -22.87 -19.88 -29.83
C PRO A 9 -22.66 -18.48 -30.44
N ALA A 10 -23.71 -17.84 -30.95
CA ALA A 10 -23.66 -16.46 -31.43
C ALA A 10 -23.44 -15.45 -30.28
N VAL A 11 -24.11 -15.66 -29.13
CA VAL A 11 -23.98 -14.82 -27.94
C VAL A 11 -22.58 -14.96 -27.34
N GLN A 12 -22.05 -16.19 -27.29
CA GLN A 12 -20.69 -16.42 -26.81
C GLN A 12 -19.66 -15.67 -27.66
N LYS A 13 -19.79 -15.71 -29.00
CA LYS A 13 -18.89 -15.00 -29.90
C LYS A 13 -18.94 -13.48 -29.73
N GLU A 14 -20.11 -12.91 -29.43
CA GLU A 14 -20.23 -11.48 -29.12
C GLU A 14 -19.58 -11.13 -27.77
N LEU A 15 -19.74 -11.98 -26.75
CA LEU A 15 -19.10 -11.79 -25.44
C LEU A 15 -17.57 -11.85 -25.54
N ASP A 16 -17.03 -12.80 -26.31
CA ASP A 16 -15.60 -12.93 -26.54
C ASP A 16 -15.03 -11.70 -27.29
N ALA A 17 -15.76 -11.19 -28.29
CA ALA A 17 -15.38 -9.98 -29.01
C ALA A 17 -15.38 -8.72 -28.12
N LEU A 18 -16.36 -8.61 -27.20
CA LEU A 18 -16.37 -7.55 -26.20
C LEU A 18 -15.19 -7.68 -25.24
N ALA A 19 -14.86 -8.90 -24.80
CA ALA A 19 -13.72 -9.15 -23.91
C ALA A 19 -12.39 -8.74 -24.56
N GLU A 20 -12.14 -9.13 -25.81
CA GLU A 20 -10.95 -8.70 -26.54
C GLU A 20 -10.86 -7.18 -26.67
N LYS A 21 -12.00 -6.53 -26.93
CA LYS A 21 -12.06 -5.07 -27.04
C LYS A 21 -11.76 -4.39 -25.70
N ARG A 22 -12.32 -4.88 -24.59
CA ARG A 22 -12.02 -4.37 -23.23
C ARG A 22 -10.54 -4.49 -22.90
N HIS A 23 -9.92 -5.65 -23.18
CA HIS A 23 -8.50 -5.85 -22.95
C HIS A 23 -7.65 -4.84 -23.70
N ARG A 24 -7.96 -4.56 -24.97
CA ARG A 24 -7.28 -3.52 -25.73
C ARG A 24 -7.47 -2.13 -25.10
N LEU A 25 -8.71 -1.76 -24.73
CA LEU A 25 -9.02 -0.44 -24.19
C LEU A 25 -8.28 -0.17 -22.87
N ILE A 26 -8.10 -1.19 -22.03
CA ILE A 26 -7.39 -1.08 -20.75
C ILE A 26 -5.88 -0.89 -20.92
N THR A 27 -5.33 -1.12 -22.12
CA THR A 27 -3.93 -0.74 -22.40
C THR A 27 -3.76 0.69 -22.88
N LEU A 28 -4.86 1.39 -23.20
CA LEU A 28 -4.83 2.77 -23.66
C LEU A 28 -4.88 3.75 -22.47
N PRO A 29 -4.31 4.97 -22.63
CA PRO A 29 -4.58 6.08 -21.70
C PRO A 29 -6.08 6.32 -21.53
N ALA A 30 -6.51 6.71 -20.32
CA ALA A 30 -7.92 6.78 -19.93
C ALA A 30 -8.77 7.62 -20.89
N GLU A 31 -8.32 8.83 -21.25
CA GLU A 31 -9.01 9.71 -22.20
C GLU A 31 -9.23 9.05 -23.56
N LYS A 32 -8.18 8.42 -24.11
CA LYS A 32 -8.26 7.72 -25.41
C LYS A 32 -9.15 6.48 -25.34
N ALA A 33 -9.14 5.77 -24.21
CA ALA A 33 -10.03 4.64 -23.99
C ALA A 33 -11.49 5.10 -23.97
N MET A 34 -11.79 6.22 -23.29
CA MET A 34 -13.13 6.83 -23.29
C MET A 34 -13.56 7.25 -24.70
N GLU A 35 -12.70 7.95 -25.45
CA GLU A 35 -12.99 8.33 -26.84
C GLU A 35 -13.31 7.12 -27.73
N GLU A 36 -12.51 6.04 -27.65
CA GLU A 36 -12.74 4.80 -28.41
C GLU A 36 -14.04 4.07 -27.98
N ILE A 37 -14.41 4.14 -26.70
CA ILE A 37 -15.67 3.58 -26.17
C ILE A 37 -16.87 4.36 -26.73
N LEU A 38 -16.82 5.69 -26.66
CA LEU A 38 -17.91 6.56 -27.12
C LEU A 38 -18.09 6.53 -28.64
N ALA A 39 -17.01 6.29 -29.39
CA ALA A 39 -17.06 6.09 -30.84
C ALA A 39 -17.58 4.70 -31.26
N ASP A 40 -17.73 3.73 -30.34
CA ASP A 40 -18.24 2.40 -30.65
C ASP A 40 -19.76 2.44 -30.95
N PRO A 41 -20.22 1.87 -32.09
CA PRO A 41 -21.65 1.73 -32.38
C PRO A 41 -22.47 1.00 -31.30
N LYS A 42 -21.84 0.16 -30.49
CA LYS A 42 -22.39 -0.60 -29.35
C LYS A 42 -21.82 -0.11 -28.01
N SER A 43 -21.59 1.20 -27.86
CA SER A 43 -21.00 1.82 -26.66
C SER A 43 -21.66 1.39 -25.35
N THR A 44 -22.99 1.36 -25.27
CA THR A 44 -23.73 0.91 -24.08
C THR A 44 -23.40 -0.53 -23.70
N ALA A 45 -23.48 -1.46 -24.67
CA ALA A 45 -23.19 -2.87 -24.42
C ALA A 45 -21.71 -3.08 -24.06
N LEU A 46 -20.82 -2.27 -24.63
CA LEU A 46 -19.40 -2.30 -24.31
C LEU A 46 -19.16 -1.85 -22.86
N VAL A 47 -19.66 -0.68 -22.44
CA VAL A 47 -19.52 -0.18 -21.06
C VAL A 47 -20.11 -1.16 -20.05
N GLN A 48 -21.32 -1.68 -20.30
CA GLN A 48 -21.97 -2.63 -19.41
C GLN A 48 -21.28 -4.00 -19.36
N SER A 49 -20.39 -4.29 -20.30
CA SER A 49 -19.58 -5.50 -20.28
C SER A 49 -18.31 -5.39 -19.43
N PHE A 50 -17.93 -4.18 -18.99
CA PHE A 50 -16.79 -4.01 -18.09
C PHE A 50 -17.10 -4.57 -16.70
N PRO A 51 -16.12 -5.27 -16.07
CA PRO A 51 -16.14 -5.45 -14.63
C PRO A 51 -16.29 -4.08 -13.94
N GLU A 52 -17.05 -4.03 -12.85
CA GLU A 52 -17.34 -2.78 -12.15
C GLU A 52 -16.06 -2.08 -11.67
N GLU A 53 -15.07 -2.86 -11.21
CA GLU A 53 -13.74 -2.39 -10.82
C GLU A 53 -12.99 -1.72 -11.96
N ASP A 54 -12.95 -2.33 -13.15
CA ASP A 54 -12.26 -1.77 -14.32
C ASP A 54 -12.93 -0.46 -14.77
N LEU A 55 -14.27 -0.42 -14.78
CA LEU A 55 -15.01 0.79 -15.16
C LEU A 55 -14.81 1.90 -14.11
N TYR A 56 -14.86 1.56 -12.83
CA TYR A 56 -14.62 2.50 -11.74
C TYR A 56 -13.22 3.12 -11.85
N LEU A 57 -12.17 2.32 -12.07
CA LEU A 57 -10.81 2.84 -12.26
C LEU A 57 -10.70 3.72 -13.50
N LEU A 58 -11.36 3.35 -14.60
CA LEU A 58 -11.40 4.19 -15.80
C LEU A 58 -12.06 5.56 -15.52
N ILE A 59 -13.18 5.57 -14.78
CA ILE A 59 -13.87 6.81 -14.38
C ILE A 59 -12.96 7.67 -13.51
N GLN A 60 -12.25 7.08 -12.55
CA GLN A 60 -11.34 7.81 -11.66
C GLN A 60 -10.16 8.43 -12.42
N GLU A 61 -9.56 7.70 -13.38
CA GLU A 61 -8.45 8.22 -14.17
C GLU A 61 -8.84 9.30 -15.17
N VAL A 62 -10.05 9.23 -15.73
CA VAL A 62 -10.60 10.32 -16.56
C VAL A 62 -10.89 11.55 -15.70
N GLY A 63 -11.34 11.35 -14.47
CA GLY A 63 -11.97 12.37 -13.64
C GLY A 63 -13.49 12.15 -13.64
N PRO A 64 -14.13 11.94 -12.46
CA PRO A 64 -15.56 11.66 -12.38
C PRO A 64 -16.46 12.71 -13.07
N GLU A 65 -16.05 13.98 -13.03
CA GLU A 65 -16.73 15.11 -13.67
C GLU A 65 -16.71 15.03 -15.20
N ASP A 66 -15.61 14.56 -15.78
CA ASP A 66 -15.45 14.44 -17.24
C ASP A 66 -16.00 13.10 -17.75
N ALA A 67 -16.25 12.15 -16.85
CA ALA A 67 -16.74 10.80 -17.15
C ALA A 67 -18.27 10.66 -17.19
N LEU A 68 -19.05 11.77 -17.15
CA LEU A 68 -20.52 11.73 -17.29
C LEU A 68 -21.02 10.91 -18.49
N PRO A 69 -20.38 10.96 -19.70
CA PRO A 69 -20.78 10.11 -20.82
C PRO A 69 -20.60 8.60 -20.56
N LEU A 70 -19.64 8.21 -19.73
CA LEU A 70 -19.48 6.81 -19.33
C LEU A 70 -20.52 6.42 -18.28
N LEU A 71 -20.79 7.31 -17.31
CA LEU A 71 -21.81 7.10 -16.29
C LEU A 71 -23.21 6.94 -16.90
N SER A 72 -23.56 7.70 -17.93
CA SER A 72 -24.87 7.57 -18.60
C SER A 72 -25.06 6.19 -19.28
N LEU A 73 -23.97 5.57 -19.74
CA LEU A 73 -23.97 4.25 -20.39
C LEU A 73 -23.86 3.08 -19.39
N ALA A 74 -23.30 3.31 -18.20
CA ALA A 74 -23.07 2.30 -17.16
C ALA A 74 -24.37 1.69 -16.64
N SER A 75 -24.37 0.46 -16.13
CA SER A 75 -25.53 -0.19 -15.50
C SER A 75 -25.78 0.26 -14.05
N ASN A 76 -26.96 -0.01 -13.47
CA ASN A 76 -27.25 0.37 -12.07
C ASN A 76 -26.29 -0.32 -11.09
N ARG A 77 -25.87 -1.56 -11.41
CA ARG A 77 -24.87 -2.29 -10.63
C ARG A 77 -23.51 -1.59 -10.64
N GLN A 78 -23.12 -1.03 -11.79
CA GLN A 78 -21.89 -0.24 -11.92
C GLN A 78 -21.99 1.11 -11.17
N TRP A 79 -23.15 1.78 -11.21
CA TRP A 79 -23.40 2.98 -10.39
C TRP A 79 -23.29 2.67 -8.90
N GLN A 80 -23.95 1.60 -8.45
CA GLN A 80 -23.90 1.16 -7.06
C GLN A 80 -22.47 0.89 -6.60
N PHE A 81 -21.67 0.24 -7.44
CA PHE A 81 -20.26 -0.02 -7.12
C PHE A 81 -19.46 1.27 -6.96
N CYS A 82 -19.62 2.25 -7.86
CA CYS A 82 -18.95 3.55 -7.73
C CYS A 82 -19.34 4.25 -6.41
N VAL A 83 -20.64 4.25 -6.09
CA VAL A 83 -21.15 4.84 -4.84
C VAL A 83 -20.57 4.13 -3.62
N ASP A 84 -20.60 2.79 -3.58
CA ASP A 84 -20.06 1.99 -2.47
C ASP A 84 -18.57 2.24 -2.20
N MET A 85 -17.79 2.54 -3.25
CA MET A 85 -16.36 2.84 -3.14
C MET A 85 -16.08 4.26 -2.62
N GLU A 86 -16.99 5.21 -2.84
CA GLU A 86 -16.65 6.64 -2.78
C GLU A 86 -17.28 7.40 -1.62
N ILE A 87 -18.54 7.11 -1.30
CA ILE A 87 -19.31 7.94 -0.36
C ILE A 87 -18.97 7.67 1.10
N TRP A 88 -18.17 6.65 1.39
CA TRP A 88 -17.93 6.18 2.75
C TRP A 88 -16.60 6.69 3.31
N ASP A 89 -16.63 7.14 4.56
CA ASP A 89 -15.47 7.24 5.44
C ASP A 89 -15.59 6.16 6.51
N ARG A 90 -14.85 5.07 6.33
CA ARG A 90 -14.99 3.83 7.11
C ARG A 90 -16.43 3.31 7.09
N ASP A 91 -17.14 3.43 8.22
CA ASP A 91 -18.50 2.98 8.50
C ASP A 91 -19.54 4.10 8.43
N ARG A 92 -19.15 5.33 8.07
CA ARG A 92 -20.04 6.49 7.95
C ARG A 92 -20.13 7.02 6.54
N ILE A 93 -21.30 7.51 6.15
CA ILE A 93 -21.49 8.18 4.86
C ILE A 93 -21.00 9.62 4.98
N HIS A 94 -20.04 10.00 4.13
CA HIS A 94 -19.50 11.35 4.04
C HIS A 94 -20.44 12.26 3.24
N PRO A 95 -21.06 13.30 3.85
CA PRO A 95 -22.11 14.09 3.21
C PRO A 95 -21.73 14.72 1.87
N GLN A 96 -20.55 15.36 1.79
CA GLN A 96 -20.11 16.03 0.56
C GLN A 96 -19.85 15.06 -0.59
N ARG A 97 -19.27 13.88 -0.30
CA ARG A 97 -19.01 12.87 -1.32
C ARG A 97 -20.32 12.25 -1.79
N PHE A 98 -21.26 12.04 -0.88
CA PHE A 98 -22.61 11.62 -1.22
C PHE A 98 -23.29 12.61 -2.18
N ALA A 99 -23.34 13.90 -1.81
CA ALA A 99 -23.93 14.95 -2.64
C ALA A 99 -23.26 15.03 -4.03
N ARG A 100 -21.92 15.04 -4.08
CA ARG A 100 -21.16 15.06 -5.33
C ARG A 100 -21.51 13.88 -6.23
N TRP A 101 -21.50 12.65 -5.72
CA TRP A 101 -21.80 11.47 -6.53
C TRP A 101 -23.27 11.41 -6.95
N MET A 102 -24.22 11.81 -6.10
CA MET A 102 -25.62 11.91 -6.50
C MET A 102 -25.82 12.97 -7.60
N GLN A 103 -25.11 14.10 -7.53
CA GLN A 103 -25.13 15.14 -8.55
C GLN A 103 -24.56 14.63 -9.89
N LEU A 104 -23.42 13.94 -9.88
CA LEU A 104 -22.84 13.35 -11.08
C LEU A 104 -23.80 12.36 -11.75
N LEU A 105 -24.45 11.49 -10.98
CA LEU A 105 -25.40 10.52 -11.52
C LEU A 105 -26.68 11.19 -12.04
N LEU A 106 -27.17 12.23 -11.34
CA LEU A 106 -28.29 13.05 -11.81
C LEU A 106 -27.97 13.76 -13.13
N HIS A 107 -26.77 14.35 -13.27
CA HIS A 107 -26.35 15.01 -14.50
C HIS A 107 -26.04 14.02 -15.64
N ALA A 108 -25.61 12.80 -15.33
CA ALA A 108 -25.33 11.78 -16.33
C ALA A 108 -26.61 11.25 -17.01
N ASP A 109 -27.65 10.93 -16.23
CA ASP A 109 -28.95 10.48 -16.74
C ASP A 109 -30.07 10.79 -15.73
N PRO A 110 -30.73 11.96 -15.84
CA PRO A 110 -31.69 12.42 -14.84
C PRO A 110 -32.91 11.51 -14.66
N GLU A 111 -33.52 11.06 -15.76
CA GLU A 111 -34.73 10.22 -15.70
C GLU A 111 -34.44 8.86 -15.07
N ARG A 112 -33.29 8.27 -15.41
CA ARG A 112 -32.86 7.01 -14.82
C ARG A 112 -32.45 7.18 -13.37
N PHE A 113 -31.79 8.28 -13.02
CA PHE A 113 -31.44 8.58 -11.64
C PHE A 113 -32.65 8.59 -10.73
N ILE A 114 -33.76 9.25 -11.12
CA ILE A 114 -34.99 9.25 -10.32
C ILE A 114 -35.55 7.83 -10.14
N LYS A 115 -35.57 7.01 -11.21
CA LYS A 115 -36.02 5.61 -11.13
C LYS A 115 -35.09 4.75 -10.25
N TRP A 116 -33.80 5.02 -10.28
CA TRP A 116 -32.83 4.32 -9.44
C TRP A 116 -33.01 4.71 -7.97
N VAL A 117 -33.20 6.00 -7.68
CA VAL A 117 -33.52 6.49 -6.33
C VAL A 117 -34.80 5.84 -5.81
N SER A 118 -35.89 5.85 -6.57
CA SER A 118 -37.17 5.31 -6.10
C SER A 118 -37.15 3.80 -5.83
N ASN A 119 -36.31 3.06 -6.55
CA ASN A 119 -36.30 1.60 -6.49
C ASN A 119 -35.19 1.01 -5.62
N GLU A 120 -34.05 1.69 -5.53
CA GLU A 120 -32.82 1.13 -4.94
C GLU A 120 -32.19 2.04 -3.87
N GLN A 121 -32.38 3.37 -3.92
CA GLN A 121 -31.68 4.33 -3.02
C GLN A 121 -32.62 5.21 -2.18
N LEU A 122 -33.84 4.74 -1.91
CA LEU A 122 -34.83 5.54 -1.20
C LEU A 122 -34.34 5.92 0.21
N GLU A 123 -33.97 4.94 1.04
CA GLU A 123 -33.54 5.17 2.42
C GLU A 123 -32.24 6.01 2.53
N PRO A 124 -31.18 5.78 1.72
CA PRO A 124 -30.01 6.66 1.71
C PRO A 124 -30.34 8.12 1.38
N ILE A 125 -31.26 8.36 0.43
CA ILE A 125 -31.69 9.72 0.06
C ILE A 125 -32.53 10.33 1.18
N GLU A 126 -33.49 9.60 1.77
CA GLU A 126 -34.27 10.08 2.92
C GLU A 126 -33.38 10.44 4.10
N ARG A 127 -32.36 9.63 4.39
CA ARG A 127 -31.34 9.94 5.39
C ARG A 127 -30.58 11.21 5.07
N PHE A 128 -30.16 11.37 3.82
CA PHE A 128 -29.46 12.58 3.40
C PHE A 128 -30.35 13.82 3.55
N LEU A 129 -31.61 13.73 3.13
CA LEU A 129 -32.59 14.82 3.28
C LEU A 129 -32.85 15.15 4.76
N HIS A 130 -33.00 14.17 5.64
CA HIS A 130 -33.18 14.38 7.08
C HIS A 130 -32.05 15.24 7.69
N MET A 131 -30.82 14.96 7.29
CA MET A 131 -29.62 15.62 7.81
C MET A 131 -29.39 17.02 7.22
N HIS A 132 -29.92 17.32 6.04
CA HIS A 132 -29.57 18.54 5.29
C HIS A 132 -30.76 19.42 4.92
N VAL A 133 -31.98 18.94 5.06
CA VAL A 133 -33.22 19.65 4.73
C VAL A 133 -34.10 19.68 5.96
N GLU A 134 -34.64 20.86 6.25
CA GLU A 134 -35.74 21.04 7.19
C GLU A 134 -37.04 21.20 6.43
N VAL A 135 -38.05 20.43 6.85
CA VAL A 135 -39.34 20.36 6.17
C VAL A 135 -40.42 20.91 7.09
N PHE A 136 -41.10 21.95 6.62
CA PHE A 136 -42.26 22.59 7.22
C PHE A 136 -43.49 22.27 6.38
N ILE A 137 -44.57 21.81 7.02
CA ILE A 137 -45.80 21.43 6.33
C ILE A 137 -46.86 22.46 6.71
N LEU A 138 -47.45 23.12 5.71
CA LEU A 138 -48.49 24.11 5.93
C LEU A 138 -49.80 23.40 6.31
N GLU A 139 -50.24 23.58 7.55
CA GLU A 139 -51.57 23.13 8.00
C GLU A 139 -52.66 24.13 7.61
N HIS A 140 -53.92 23.69 7.58
CA HIS A 140 -55.06 24.49 7.09
C HIS A 140 -55.30 25.80 7.86
N ASP A 141 -54.84 25.86 9.12
CA ASP A 141 -55.06 26.98 10.03
C ASP A 141 -53.80 27.87 10.21
N MET A 142 -52.73 27.59 9.45
CA MET A 142 -51.45 28.31 9.52
C MET A 142 -51.27 29.27 8.35
N ASP A 143 -50.56 30.38 8.58
CA ASP A 143 -50.13 31.28 7.51
C ASP A 143 -48.70 30.91 7.08
N PRO A 144 -48.37 30.88 5.77
CA PRO A 144 -47.00 30.68 5.30
C PRO A 144 -45.97 31.62 5.95
N SER A 145 -46.39 32.81 6.39
CA SER A 145 -45.57 33.79 7.09
C SER A 145 -45.12 33.35 8.49
N ASP A 146 -45.68 32.27 9.03
CA ASP A 146 -45.26 31.67 10.30
C ASP A 146 -43.94 30.87 10.17
N PHE A 147 -43.52 30.58 8.94
CA PHE A 147 -42.25 29.89 8.66
C PHE A 147 -41.05 30.86 8.57
N PRO A 148 -39.81 30.36 8.76
CA PRO A 148 -38.62 31.19 8.58
C PRO A 148 -38.52 31.82 7.18
N ASP A 149 -38.01 33.06 7.11
CA ASP A 149 -37.91 33.87 5.89
C ASP A 149 -37.06 33.23 4.78
N ASP A 150 -36.17 32.30 5.12
CA ASP A 150 -35.28 31.58 4.22
C ASP A 150 -35.86 30.25 3.69
N THR A 151 -37.14 29.97 3.98
CA THR A 151 -37.86 28.83 3.42
C THR A 151 -38.37 29.09 2.00
N PHE A 152 -38.46 28.05 1.19
CA PHE A 152 -39.05 28.09 -0.14
C PHE A 152 -39.91 26.85 -0.40
N THR A 153 -40.78 26.91 -1.41
CA THR A 153 -41.72 25.82 -1.74
C THR A 153 -41.91 25.66 -3.25
N PHE A 154 -42.20 24.43 -3.67
CA PHE A 154 -42.52 24.08 -5.06
C PHE A 154 -44.02 23.86 -5.28
N ASP A 155 -44.74 23.36 -4.27
CA ASP A 155 -46.16 22.97 -4.38
C ASP A 155 -47.11 23.78 -3.49
N GLY A 156 -46.58 24.71 -2.69
CA GLY A 156 -47.35 25.55 -1.77
C GLY A 156 -47.80 24.84 -0.49
N ILE A 157 -47.44 23.57 -0.31
CA ILE A 157 -47.81 22.75 0.86
C ILE A 157 -46.56 22.44 1.70
N TYR A 158 -45.51 21.96 1.04
CA TYR A 158 -44.24 21.64 1.68
C TYR A 158 -43.27 22.80 1.49
N TYR A 159 -42.89 23.43 2.60
CA TYR A 159 -41.86 24.46 2.66
C TYR A 159 -40.58 23.81 3.14
N ILE A 160 -39.48 24.06 2.44
CA ILE A 160 -38.19 23.47 2.75
C ILE A 160 -37.14 24.56 2.98
N ARG A 161 -36.18 24.24 3.82
CA ARG A 161 -34.98 25.03 4.07
C ARG A 161 -33.77 24.11 4.07
N PHE A 162 -32.70 24.51 3.38
CA PHE A 162 -31.42 23.82 3.49
C PHE A 162 -30.74 24.22 4.78
N ARG A 163 -30.33 23.23 5.58
CA ARG A 163 -29.63 23.48 6.85
C ARG A 163 -28.27 24.08 6.55
N ASN A 164 -27.90 25.15 7.24
CA ASN A 164 -26.62 25.81 7.06
C ASN A 164 -25.56 25.30 8.04
N ALA A 165 -24.28 25.52 7.68
CA ALA A 165 -23.11 25.21 8.50
C ALA A 165 -23.14 25.74 9.94
N PHE A 166 -23.93 26.78 10.19
CA PHE A 166 -24.03 27.49 11.48
C PHE A 166 -25.19 27.03 12.37
N ASP A 167 -26.08 26.16 11.88
CA ASP A 167 -27.27 25.71 12.62
C ASP A 167 -27.00 24.48 13.50
N SER A 168 -25.86 23.80 13.34
CA SER A 168 -25.48 22.62 14.11
C SER A 168 -24.63 22.97 15.34
N ASN A 169 -25.23 22.91 16.52
CA ASN A 169 -24.52 22.87 17.82
C ASN A 169 -23.86 21.49 18.09
N GLU A 170 -23.89 20.57 17.14
CA GLU A 170 -23.33 19.22 17.24
C GLU A 170 -22.00 19.10 16.48
N GLU A 171 -21.14 18.17 16.90
CA GLU A 171 -19.85 17.82 16.29
C GLU A 171 -19.98 17.16 14.88
N THR A 172 -21.08 17.39 14.17
CA THR A 172 -21.31 16.90 12.81
C THR A 172 -20.66 17.86 11.79
N PRO A 173 -20.01 17.34 10.74
CA PRO A 173 -19.42 18.18 9.71
C PRO A 173 -20.49 19.05 9.05
N SER A 174 -20.30 20.36 9.12
CA SER A 174 -21.16 21.38 8.54
C SER A 174 -21.50 21.10 7.06
N PRO A 175 -22.76 21.24 6.62
CA PRO A 175 -23.08 21.28 5.20
C PRO A 175 -22.35 22.48 4.56
N SER A 176 -21.42 22.20 3.65
CA SER A 176 -20.74 23.21 2.84
C SER A 176 -21.67 23.68 1.71
N LEU A 177 -21.34 24.84 1.12
CA LEU A 177 -21.90 25.38 -0.14
C LEU A 177 -21.98 24.37 -1.30
N GLU A 178 -21.36 23.20 -1.17
CA GLU A 178 -21.27 22.17 -2.19
C GLU A 178 -22.46 21.18 -2.16
N ILE A 179 -23.30 21.18 -1.12
CA ILE A 179 -24.48 20.29 -1.03
C ILE A 179 -25.72 20.90 -1.69
N GLU A 180 -25.92 22.21 -1.55
CA GLU A 180 -27.09 22.93 -2.08
C GLU A 180 -27.30 22.76 -3.59
N PRO A 181 -26.25 22.74 -4.45
CA PRO A 181 -26.43 22.51 -5.89
C PRO A 181 -27.13 21.20 -6.19
N PHE A 182 -26.73 20.11 -5.52
CA PHE A 182 -27.38 18.81 -5.68
C PHE A 182 -28.86 18.86 -5.25
N LEU A 183 -29.14 19.39 -4.06
CA LEU A 183 -30.51 19.44 -3.54
C LEU A 183 -31.42 20.28 -4.45
N SER A 184 -30.92 21.43 -4.91
CA SER A 184 -31.64 22.31 -5.83
C SER A 184 -31.97 21.59 -7.14
N ASP A 185 -30.96 21.01 -7.79
CA ASP A 185 -31.15 20.28 -9.06
C ASP A 185 -32.09 19.08 -8.88
N PHE A 186 -31.95 18.34 -7.77
CA PHE A 186 -32.76 17.17 -7.46
C PHE A 186 -34.24 17.52 -7.27
N PHE A 187 -34.55 18.54 -6.47
CA PHE A 187 -35.93 18.96 -6.24
C PHE A 187 -36.57 19.60 -7.48
N ASN A 188 -35.83 20.46 -8.19
CA ASN A 188 -36.27 21.01 -9.47
C ASN A 188 -36.63 19.89 -10.45
N HIS A 189 -35.77 18.88 -10.57
CA HIS A 189 -35.99 17.78 -11.50
C HIS A 189 -37.18 16.89 -11.10
N LEU A 190 -37.35 16.60 -9.80
CA LEU A 190 -38.52 15.86 -9.31
C LEU A 190 -39.84 16.58 -9.66
N TYR A 191 -39.87 17.90 -9.48
CA TYR A 191 -41.04 18.71 -9.76
C TYR A 191 -41.32 18.84 -11.26
N ASP A 192 -40.32 19.24 -12.04
CA ASP A 192 -40.43 19.48 -13.49
C ASP A 192 -40.84 18.22 -14.28
N GLN A 193 -40.37 17.05 -13.85
CA GLN A 193 -40.72 15.75 -14.47
C GLN A 193 -42.07 15.19 -13.99
N GLY A 194 -42.81 15.92 -13.15
CA GLY A 194 -44.12 15.49 -12.70
C GLY A 194 -44.09 14.41 -11.60
N ASN A 195 -42.94 14.12 -10.98
CA ASN A 195 -42.79 13.12 -9.91
C ASN A 195 -43.25 13.65 -8.54
N HIS A 196 -44.39 14.34 -8.50
CA HIS A 196 -44.91 15.04 -7.32
C HIS A 196 -45.13 14.09 -6.14
N SER A 197 -45.66 12.88 -6.38
CA SER A 197 -45.89 11.90 -5.31
C SER A 197 -44.59 11.44 -4.66
N LEU A 198 -43.52 11.23 -5.44
CA LEU A 198 -42.21 10.84 -4.92
C LEU A 198 -41.59 12.00 -4.12
N PHE A 199 -41.69 13.23 -4.64
CA PHE A 199 -41.26 14.44 -3.93
C PHE A 199 -41.92 14.58 -2.55
N GLN A 200 -43.26 14.49 -2.50
CA GLN A 200 -43.99 14.63 -1.24
C GLN A 200 -43.68 13.49 -0.27
N ASN A 201 -43.60 12.24 -0.75
CA ASN A 201 -43.25 11.10 0.08
C ASN A 201 -41.84 11.23 0.68
N LEU A 202 -40.82 11.60 -0.13
CA LEU A 202 -39.46 11.80 0.36
C LEU A 202 -39.37 12.86 1.46
N LEU A 203 -40.07 13.99 1.30
CA LEU A 203 -40.09 15.05 2.31
C LEU A 203 -40.83 14.62 3.58
N LEU A 204 -41.89 13.83 3.46
CA LEU A 204 -42.67 13.36 4.60
C LEU A 204 -41.90 12.27 5.37
N GLU A 205 -41.38 11.26 4.69
CA GLU A 205 -40.69 10.12 5.31
C GLU A 205 -39.35 10.53 5.93
N SER A 206 -38.58 11.40 5.27
CA SER A 206 -37.30 11.91 5.82
C SER A 206 -37.44 12.60 7.19
N ARG A 207 -38.63 13.05 7.60
CA ARG A 207 -38.84 13.60 8.95
C ARG A 207 -38.88 12.53 10.05
N TRP A 208 -39.24 11.29 9.73
CA TRP A 208 -39.57 10.25 10.70
C TRP A 208 -38.55 9.11 10.77
N ILE A 209 -37.50 9.16 9.97
CA ILE A 209 -36.46 8.14 9.96
C ILE A 209 -35.65 8.09 11.26
N ILE A 210 -35.00 6.96 11.49
CA ILE A 210 -33.93 6.81 12.48
C ILE A 210 -32.59 6.78 11.73
N PRO A 211 -31.82 7.90 11.68
CA PRO A 211 -30.65 8.00 10.79
C PRO A 211 -29.59 6.93 11.03
N SER A 212 -29.40 6.52 12.30
CA SER A 212 -28.42 5.50 12.67
C SER A 212 -28.78 4.10 12.16
N GLU A 213 -30.07 3.74 12.16
CA GLU A 213 -30.54 2.43 11.70
C GLU A 213 -30.35 2.30 10.18
N ILE A 214 -30.74 3.33 9.43
CA ILE A 214 -30.57 3.38 7.98
C ILE A 214 -29.09 3.35 7.60
N GLU A 215 -28.23 4.08 8.32
CA GLU A 215 -26.79 4.07 8.03
C GLU A 215 -26.15 2.70 8.29
N GLU A 216 -26.52 2.04 9.39
CA GLU A 216 -26.02 0.70 9.73
C GLU A 216 -26.44 -0.34 8.68
N GLU A 217 -27.71 -0.32 8.26
CA GLU A 217 -28.20 -1.23 7.22
C GLU A 217 -27.55 -0.94 5.86
N ALA A 218 -27.43 0.33 5.46
CA ALA A 218 -26.72 0.71 4.25
C ALA A 218 -25.25 0.25 4.27
N TYR A 219 -24.58 0.36 5.43
CA TYR A 219 -23.22 -0.11 5.61
C TYR A 219 -23.14 -1.63 5.50
N ARG A 220 -24.06 -2.36 6.14
CA ARG A 220 -24.14 -3.83 6.05
C ARG A 220 -24.32 -4.29 4.62
N LEU A 221 -25.23 -3.67 3.87
CA LEU A 221 -25.50 -3.99 2.46
C LEU A 221 -24.28 -3.68 1.57
N LYS A 222 -23.61 -2.55 1.79
CA LYS A 222 -22.34 -2.21 1.14
C LYS A 222 -21.30 -3.29 1.40
N CYS A 223 -21.09 -3.70 2.65
CA CYS A 223 -20.15 -4.77 2.99
C CYS A 223 -20.46 -6.09 2.27
N VAL A 224 -21.73 -6.48 2.15
CA VAL A 224 -22.12 -7.69 1.41
C VAL A 224 -21.75 -7.59 -0.07
N ARG A 225 -22.11 -6.48 -0.73
CA ARG A 225 -21.82 -6.28 -2.16
C ARG A 225 -20.32 -6.24 -2.45
N LEU A 226 -19.57 -5.54 -1.61
CA LEU A 226 -18.11 -5.40 -1.74
C LEU A 226 -17.36 -6.69 -1.40
N ALA A 227 -17.85 -7.47 -0.43
CA ALA A 227 -17.24 -8.76 -0.08
C ALA A 227 -17.29 -9.78 -1.22
N GLU A 228 -18.34 -9.77 -2.06
CA GLU A 228 -18.42 -10.60 -3.28
C GLU A 228 -17.27 -10.31 -4.28
N LYS A 229 -16.66 -9.12 -4.18
CA LYS A 229 -15.54 -8.66 -5.00
C LYS A 229 -14.18 -8.78 -4.29
N GLY A 230 -14.15 -9.30 -3.06
CA GLY A 230 -12.95 -9.43 -2.24
C GLY A 230 -12.61 -8.21 -1.38
N PHE A 231 -13.43 -7.16 -1.40
CA PHE A 231 -13.34 -6.04 -0.45
C PHE A 231 -13.99 -6.42 0.87
N LEU A 232 -13.31 -7.29 1.63
CA LEU A 232 -13.77 -7.71 2.96
C LEU A 232 -13.69 -6.56 3.96
N PRO A 233 -14.49 -6.57 5.05
CA PRO A 233 -14.34 -5.62 6.16
C PRO A 233 -12.91 -5.58 6.68
N TYR A 234 -12.46 -4.40 7.16
CA TYR A 234 -11.07 -4.18 7.56
C TYR A 234 -10.53 -5.22 8.55
N GLU A 235 -11.34 -5.62 9.53
CA GLU A 235 -10.98 -6.60 10.55
C GLU A 235 -10.72 -8.01 9.98
N GLU A 236 -11.43 -8.38 8.92
CA GLU A 236 -11.20 -9.61 8.18
C GLU A 236 -10.02 -9.47 7.21
N ALA A 237 -9.92 -8.32 6.54
CA ALA A 237 -8.85 -8.04 5.59
C ALA A 237 -7.47 -8.08 6.25
N ILE A 238 -7.31 -7.48 7.44
CA ILE A 238 -6.03 -7.46 8.16
C ILE A 238 -5.57 -8.85 8.61
N SER A 239 -6.49 -9.81 8.74
CA SER A 239 -6.14 -11.21 9.08
C SER A 239 -5.23 -11.87 8.05
N LEU A 240 -5.22 -11.38 6.80
CA LEU A 240 -4.34 -11.82 5.73
C LEU A 240 -2.85 -11.66 6.08
N TYR A 241 -2.50 -10.74 6.97
CA TYR A 241 -1.14 -10.52 7.41
C TYR A 241 -0.74 -11.33 8.64
N GLN A 242 -1.64 -12.15 9.18
CA GLN A 242 -1.31 -13.08 10.26
C GLN A 242 -0.49 -14.25 9.71
N PRO A 243 0.76 -14.45 10.17
CA PRO A 243 1.60 -15.54 9.70
C PRO A 243 0.92 -16.90 9.84
N LEU A 244 1.10 -17.75 8.84
CA LEU A 244 0.66 -19.15 8.87
C LEU A 244 1.89 -20.04 8.77
N ASP A 245 1.97 -21.06 9.64
CA ASP A 245 3.05 -22.04 9.55
C ASP A 245 2.79 -23.02 8.40
N PRO A 246 3.82 -23.35 7.58
CA PRO A 246 3.68 -24.26 6.44
C PRO A 246 3.05 -25.62 6.78
N GLU A 247 3.27 -26.12 8.00
CA GLU A 247 2.78 -27.41 8.47
C GLU A 247 1.26 -27.44 8.73
N HIS A 248 0.64 -26.26 8.91
CA HIS A 248 -0.78 -26.11 9.20
C HIS A 248 -1.63 -25.76 7.97
N LEU A 249 -1.04 -25.83 6.77
CA LEU A 249 -1.75 -25.58 5.51
C LEU A 249 -2.80 -26.65 5.23
N LEU A 250 -4.06 -26.21 5.14
CA LEU A 250 -5.16 -27.07 4.75
C LEU A 250 -5.37 -26.99 3.23
N PRO A 251 -5.58 -28.14 2.55
CA PRO A 251 -5.86 -28.15 1.13
C PRO A 251 -7.21 -27.47 0.84
N ARG A 252 -7.36 -26.98 -0.39
CA ARG A 252 -8.63 -26.41 -0.87
C ARG A 252 -9.75 -27.42 -0.71
N THR A 253 -10.88 -26.96 -0.19
CA THR A 253 -12.10 -27.76 -0.04
C THR A 253 -13.08 -27.57 -1.20
N SER A 254 -12.86 -26.61 -2.09
CA SER A 254 -13.78 -26.29 -3.19
C SER A 254 -13.82 -27.36 -4.27
N ARG A 255 -15.04 -27.64 -4.74
CA ARG A 255 -15.28 -28.32 -6.02
C ARG A 255 -15.11 -27.28 -7.15
N PRO A 256 -14.49 -27.66 -8.28
CA PRO A 256 -14.34 -26.75 -9.41
C PRO A 256 -15.72 -26.27 -9.89
N THR A 257 -15.82 -24.96 -10.03
CA THR A 257 -16.90 -24.22 -10.67
C THR A 257 -17.08 -24.79 -12.06
N THR A 258 -18.29 -25.21 -12.39
CA THR A 258 -18.54 -25.82 -13.69
C THR A 258 -18.35 -24.78 -14.80
N LEU A 259 -17.82 -25.19 -15.96
CA LEU A 259 -17.57 -24.35 -17.15
C LEU A 259 -18.76 -23.48 -17.62
N LYS A 260 -19.98 -23.69 -17.10
CA LYS A 260 -21.16 -22.84 -17.41
C LYS A 260 -21.15 -21.50 -16.69
N ASP A 261 -20.54 -21.43 -15.50
CA ASP A 261 -20.43 -20.18 -14.74
C ASP A 261 -19.21 -19.36 -15.20
N ALA A 262 -18.29 -19.98 -15.94
CA ALA A 262 -17.06 -19.38 -16.46
C ALA A 262 -17.28 -18.18 -17.39
N GLY A 263 -18.32 -18.21 -18.24
CA GLY A 263 -18.64 -17.11 -19.16
C GLY A 263 -19.03 -15.81 -18.44
N ASN A 264 -19.77 -15.93 -17.33
CA ASN A 264 -20.08 -14.80 -16.45
C ASN A 264 -18.89 -14.47 -15.53
N ALA A 265 -18.13 -15.47 -15.07
CA ALA A 265 -16.98 -15.28 -14.19
C ALA A 265 -15.84 -14.49 -14.87
N MET A 266 -15.57 -14.73 -16.15
CA MET A 266 -14.52 -14.01 -16.89
C MET A 266 -14.86 -12.52 -17.10
N SER A 267 -16.15 -12.16 -17.14
CA SER A 267 -16.59 -10.76 -17.18
C SER A 267 -16.59 -10.08 -15.81
N ALA A 268 -16.38 -10.83 -14.72
CA ALA A 268 -16.31 -10.31 -13.37
C ALA A 268 -14.86 -10.12 -12.87
N ILE A 269 -13.88 -10.72 -13.55
CA ILE A 269 -12.45 -10.61 -13.22
C ILE A 269 -11.91 -9.30 -13.82
N PRO A 270 -11.27 -8.43 -13.02
CA PRO A 270 -10.61 -7.24 -13.54
C PRO A 270 -9.59 -7.60 -14.61
N SER A 271 -9.61 -6.88 -15.74
CA SER A 271 -8.81 -7.23 -16.90
C SER A 271 -7.30 -7.10 -16.62
N ILE A 272 -6.94 -6.27 -15.66
CA ILE A 272 -5.56 -6.11 -15.19
C ILE A 272 -4.99 -7.37 -14.51
N VAL A 273 -5.85 -8.22 -13.93
CA VAL A 273 -5.45 -9.53 -13.40
C VAL A 273 -5.11 -10.50 -14.52
N ILE A 274 -5.82 -10.36 -15.65
CA ILE A 274 -5.65 -11.18 -16.84
C ILE A 274 -4.43 -10.73 -17.66
N ASN A 275 -4.01 -9.46 -17.51
CA ASN A 275 -2.82 -8.96 -18.17
C ASN A 275 -1.57 -9.71 -17.64
N PRO A 276 -0.83 -10.38 -18.54
CA PRO A 276 0.42 -11.01 -18.17
C PRO A 276 1.44 -9.91 -17.90
N GLU A 277 1.71 -9.64 -16.64
CA GLU A 277 3.04 -9.13 -16.32
C GLU A 277 4.04 -10.26 -16.64
N GLN A 278 5.31 -9.94 -16.88
CA GLN A 278 6.35 -10.97 -16.99
C GLN A 278 6.70 -11.55 -15.60
N HIS A 279 5.71 -11.77 -14.73
CA HIS A 279 5.95 -12.36 -13.42
C HIS A 279 6.11 -13.88 -13.56
N PRO A 280 7.04 -14.52 -12.83
CA PRO A 280 7.25 -15.97 -12.91
C PRO A 280 5.99 -16.82 -12.65
N ILE A 281 5.06 -16.33 -11.84
CA ILE A 281 3.75 -16.96 -11.61
C ILE A 281 2.90 -16.96 -12.89
N ASP A 282 2.95 -15.89 -13.69
CA ASP A 282 2.17 -15.79 -14.92
C ASP A 282 2.68 -16.77 -15.99
N ILE A 283 3.99 -17.05 -16.01
CA ILE A 283 4.57 -18.13 -16.85
C ILE A 283 4.07 -19.50 -16.37
N GLY A 284 3.92 -19.70 -15.06
CA GLY A 284 3.27 -20.89 -14.50
C GLY A 284 1.81 -21.03 -14.92
N PHE A 285 1.16 -19.92 -15.28
CA PHE A 285 -0.20 -19.92 -15.79
C PHE A 285 -0.32 -20.38 -17.24
N ASP A 286 0.71 -20.27 -18.08
CA ASP A 286 0.62 -20.77 -19.46
C ASP A 286 0.43 -22.30 -19.51
N ASP A 287 1.15 -23.03 -18.65
CA ASP A 287 0.95 -24.48 -18.45
C ASP A 287 -0.42 -24.82 -17.82
N PHE A 288 -1.05 -23.83 -17.18
CA PHE A 288 -2.28 -23.95 -16.40
C PHE A 288 -3.51 -23.35 -17.08
N ARG A 289 -3.35 -22.67 -18.23
CA ARG A 289 -4.42 -21.90 -18.88
C ARG A 289 -5.61 -22.76 -19.31
N ASN A 290 -5.35 -24.05 -19.59
CA ASN A 290 -6.38 -25.03 -19.96
C ASN A 290 -6.99 -25.76 -18.74
N ASP A 291 -6.56 -25.44 -17.52
CA ASP A 291 -7.06 -26.05 -16.29
C ASP A 291 -8.44 -25.46 -15.92
N PRO A 292 -9.42 -26.28 -15.53
CA PRO A 292 -10.72 -25.79 -15.05
C PRO A 292 -10.63 -24.77 -13.90
N LEU A 293 -9.57 -24.84 -13.09
CA LEU A 293 -9.35 -23.94 -11.95
C LEU A 293 -8.70 -22.59 -12.34
N PHE A 294 -8.37 -22.36 -13.61
CA PHE A 294 -7.67 -21.15 -14.05
C PHE A 294 -8.43 -19.87 -13.70
N LEU A 295 -9.70 -19.79 -14.06
CA LEU A 295 -10.54 -18.62 -13.79
C LEU A 295 -10.79 -18.41 -12.29
N GLU A 296 -10.90 -19.49 -11.51
CA GLU A 296 -11.03 -19.39 -10.05
C GLU A 296 -9.79 -18.77 -9.41
N ILE A 297 -8.61 -19.19 -9.86
CA ILE A 297 -7.34 -18.65 -9.34
C ILE A 297 -7.17 -17.19 -9.74
N LEU A 298 -7.53 -16.80 -10.96
CA LEU A 298 -7.51 -15.38 -11.34
C LEU A 298 -8.50 -14.56 -10.50
N SER A 299 -9.72 -15.07 -10.29
CA SER A 299 -10.70 -14.42 -9.42
C SER A 299 -10.17 -14.26 -7.98
N GLU A 300 -9.54 -15.30 -7.43
CA GLU A 300 -8.97 -15.25 -6.08
C GLU A 300 -7.73 -14.33 -6.00
N ILE A 301 -6.95 -14.17 -7.08
CA ILE A 301 -5.89 -13.15 -7.15
C ILE A 301 -6.49 -11.75 -7.08
N GLY A 302 -7.54 -11.47 -7.86
CA GLY A 302 -8.26 -10.19 -7.80
C GLY A 302 -8.83 -9.92 -6.41
N ALA A 303 -9.51 -10.92 -5.84
CA ALA A 303 -10.06 -10.82 -4.49
C ALA A 303 -8.98 -10.58 -3.43
N LEU A 304 -7.80 -11.22 -3.55
CA LEU A 304 -6.66 -10.97 -2.68
C LEU A 304 -6.08 -9.58 -2.84
N ALA A 305 -5.98 -9.07 -4.07
CA ALA A 305 -5.53 -7.70 -4.31
C ALA A 305 -6.48 -6.69 -3.65
N ASN A 306 -7.80 -6.89 -3.79
CA ASN A 306 -8.82 -6.07 -3.15
C ASN A 306 -8.78 -6.18 -1.61
N GLN A 307 -8.58 -7.39 -1.08
CA GLN A 307 -8.40 -7.59 0.36
C GLN A 307 -7.15 -6.85 0.90
N ILE A 308 -6.04 -6.88 0.15
CA ILE A 308 -4.84 -6.11 0.49
C ILE A 308 -5.10 -4.61 0.41
N ALA A 309 -5.83 -4.13 -0.60
CA ALA A 309 -6.20 -2.72 -0.72
C ALA A 309 -6.89 -2.21 0.56
N VAL A 310 -7.86 -2.97 1.06
CA VAL A 310 -8.54 -2.66 2.33
C VAL A 310 -7.58 -2.74 3.52
N ALA A 311 -6.79 -3.82 3.62
CA ALA A 311 -5.89 -4.06 4.75
C ALA A 311 -4.74 -3.05 4.86
N ASP A 312 -4.32 -2.47 3.73
CA ASP A 312 -3.30 -1.42 3.66
C ASP A 312 -3.90 -0.01 3.58
N SER A 313 -5.24 0.10 3.58
CA SER A 313 -5.97 1.36 3.45
C SER A 313 -5.56 2.17 2.21
N VAL A 314 -5.35 1.47 1.10
CA VAL A 314 -5.03 2.07 -0.20
C VAL A 314 -6.33 2.48 -0.88
N HIS A 315 -6.43 3.75 -1.24
CA HIS A 315 -7.52 4.23 -2.09
C HIS A 315 -7.17 3.90 -3.54
N LEU A 316 -8.00 3.08 -4.18
CA LEU A 316 -7.82 2.68 -5.57
C LEU A 316 -8.32 3.81 -6.47
N SER A 317 -7.41 4.62 -7.00
CA SER A 317 -7.74 5.73 -7.90
C SER A 317 -7.22 5.52 -9.32
N SER A 318 -6.33 4.54 -9.52
CA SER A 318 -5.74 4.25 -10.82
C SER A 318 -5.53 2.75 -11.05
N ARG A 319 -5.41 2.38 -12.32
CA ARG A 319 -4.99 1.04 -12.76
C ARG A 319 -3.59 0.70 -12.25
N ASP A 320 -2.70 1.69 -12.10
CA ASP A 320 -1.36 1.49 -11.56
C ASP A 320 -1.36 1.09 -10.08
N ASP A 321 -2.30 1.61 -9.29
CA ASP A 321 -2.48 1.20 -7.89
C ASP A 321 -2.86 -0.29 -7.82
N LEU A 322 -3.82 -0.71 -8.63
CA LEU A 322 -4.25 -2.11 -8.71
C LEU A 322 -3.14 -3.01 -9.27
N ALA A 323 -2.37 -2.55 -10.27
CA ALA A 323 -1.18 -3.25 -10.76
C ALA A 323 -0.16 -3.48 -9.63
N GLY A 324 0.10 -2.46 -8.82
CA GLY A 324 1.00 -2.54 -7.67
C GLY A 324 0.57 -3.59 -6.65
N LEU A 325 -0.73 -3.67 -6.36
CA LEU A 325 -1.30 -4.66 -5.45
C LEU A 325 -1.24 -6.08 -6.04
N ILE A 326 -1.55 -6.26 -7.32
CA ILE A 326 -1.43 -7.56 -7.99
C ILE A 326 0.02 -8.03 -7.99
N ARG A 327 0.98 -7.14 -8.26
CA ARG A 327 2.42 -7.44 -8.19
C ARG A 327 2.83 -7.87 -6.78
N LYS A 328 2.28 -7.22 -5.75
CA LYS A 328 2.47 -7.58 -4.35
C LYS A 328 1.91 -8.98 -4.04
N VAL A 329 0.68 -9.27 -4.47
CA VAL A 329 0.07 -10.62 -4.34
C VAL A 329 0.98 -11.65 -5.00
N ARG A 330 1.34 -11.44 -6.26
CA ARG A 330 2.20 -12.33 -7.04
C ARG A 330 3.56 -12.57 -6.36
N ALA A 331 4.21 -11.53 -5.87
CA ALA A 331 5.49 -11.66 -5.19
C ALA A 331 5.40 -12.53 -3.93
N TYR A 332 4.40 -12.29 -3.08
CA TYR A 332 4.23 -13.05 -1.84
C TYR A 332 3.73 -14.48 -2.06
N LEU A 333 2.95 -14.72 -3.11
CA LEU A 333 2.63 -16.07 -3.55
C LEU A 333 3.90 -16.81 -4.00
N GLY A 334 4.78 -16.13 -4.73
CA GLY A 334 6.07 -16.67 -5.19
C GLY A 334 6.94 -17.09 -4.00
N ILE A 335 7.12 -16.18 -3.03
CA ILE A 335 7.86 -16.43 -1.79
C ILE A 335 7.22 -17.60 -1.00
N GLY A 336 5.89 -17.63 -0.89
CA GLY A 336 5.16 -18.72 -0.24
C GLY A 336 5.42 -20.08 -0.91
N ILE A 337 5.40 -20.13 -2.24
CA ILE A 337 5.69 -21.35 -3.02
C ILE A 337 7.14 -21.80 -2.87
N GLU A 338 8.11 -20.87 -2.84
CA GLU A 338 9.52 -21.19 -2.58
C GLU A 338 9.69 -21.85 -1.20
N ILE A 339 9.04 -21.29 -0.17
CA ILE A 339 9.05 -21.84 1.19
C ILE A 339 8.42 -23.24 1.22
N LEU A 340 7.29 -23.43 0.54
CA LEU A 340 6.55 -24.71 0.54
C LEU A 340 7.23 -25.81 -0.27
N SER A 341 7.90 -25.44 -1.35
CA SER A 341 8.64 -26.38 -2.19
C SER A 341 10.04 -26.70 -1.63
N GLY A 342 10.61 -25.81 -0.81
CA GLY A 342 12.00 -25.92 -0.33
C GLY A 342 13.04 -25.71 -1.44
N ALA A 343 12.63 -25.19 -2.59
CA ALA A 343 13.47 -24.99 -3.78
C ALA A 343 13.20 -23.59 -4.39
N PRO A 344 14.12 -23.09 -5.24
CA PRO A 344 13.88 -21.86 -6.00
C PRO A 344 12.60 -21.95 -6.82
N PHE A 345 11.96 -20.80 -7.06
CA PHE A 345 10.69 -20.74 -7.77
C PHE A 345 10.79 -21.42 -9.16
N HIS A 346 9.80 -22.26 -9.48
CA HIS A 346 9.67 -22.85 -10.80
C HIS A 346 8.19 -22.84 -11.25
N PRO A 347 7.87 -22.45 -12.51
CA PRO A 347 6.49 -22.36 -13.02
C PRO A 347 5.64 -23.62 -12.77
N ARG A 348 6.19 -24.80 -13.08
CA ARG A 348 5.51 -26.09 -12.86
C ARG A 348 5.20 -26.40 -11.39
N THR A 349 6.10 -26.05 -10.46
CA THR A 349 5.85 -26.28 -9.03
C THR A 349 4.79 -25.30 -8.53
N ALA A 350 4.80 -24.05 -9.00
CA ALA A 350 3.76 -23.09 -8.71
C ALA A 350 2.36 -23.61 -9.08
N ALA A 351 2.19 -24.12 -10.30
CA ALA A 351 0.92 -24.70 -10.75
C ALA A 351 0.44 -25.88 -9.87
N HIS A 352 1.34 -26.64 -9.24
CA HIS A 352 0.97 -27.68 -8.29
C HIS A 352 0.40 -27.10 -6.98
N PHE A 353 1.09 -26.13 -6.39
CA PHE A 353 0.67 -25.53 -5.11
C PHE A 353 -0.60 -24.70 -5.24
N LEU A 354 -0.76 -23.96 -6.35
CA LEU A 354 -1.96 -23.15 -6.63
C LEU A 354 -3.23 -24.01 -6.73
N ARG A 355 -3.14 -25.21 -7.30
CA ARG A 355 -4.25 -26.20 -7.33
C ARG A 355 -4.59 -26.76 -5.95
N ARG A 356 -3.58 -26.90 -5.10
CA ARG A 356 -3.70 -27.65 -3.85
C ARG A 356 -4.17 -26.78 -2.68
N TYR A 357 -3.71 -25.53 -2.59
CA TYR A 357 -3.93 -24.68 -1.42
C TYR A 357 -4.59 -23.34 -1.79
N PRO A 358 -5.42 -22.76 -0.90
CA PRO A 358 -5.96 -21.42 -1.09
C PRO A 358 -4.82 -20.39 -1.18
N LEU A 359 -4.94 -19.45 -2.11
CA LEU A 359 -3.93 -18.43 -2.38
C LEU A 359 -3.71 -17.55 -1.13
N SER A 360 -4.77 -17.26 -0.37
CA SER A 360 -4.67 -16.53 0.91
C SER A 360 -3.75 -17.22 1.91
N ALA A 361 -3.75 -18.55 1.96
CA ALA A 361 -2.89 -19.30 2.87
C ALA A 361 -1.43 -19.34 2.37
N ILE A 362 -1.22 -19.47 1.05
CA ILE A 362 0.13 -19.38 0.44
C ILE A 362 0.73 -17.99 0.71
N PHE A 363 -0.08 -16.93 0.50
CA PHE A 363 0.31 -15.55 0.79
C PHE A 363 0.74 -15.38 2.25
N ARG A 364 -0.05 -15.89 3.20
CA ARG A 364 0.24 -15.83 4.64
C ARG A 364 1.55 -16.53 5.02
N VAL A 365 1.88 -17.65 4.36
CA VAL A 365 3.18 -18.33 4.53
C VAL A 365 4.32 -17.45 4.02
N GLY A 366 4.17 -16.88 2.82
CA GLY A 366 5.14 -15.97 2.23
C GLY A 366 5.40 -14.75 3.11
N TYR A 367 4.34 -14.04 3.49
CA TYR A 367 4.41 -12.87 4.37
C TYR A 367 4.91 -13.20 5.77
N GLY A 368 4.64 -14.42 6.27
CA GLY A 368 5.12 -14.90 7.56
C GLY A 368 6.64 -14.89 7.70
N SER A 369 7.39 -15.09 6.60
CA SER A 369 8.86 -14.98 6.60
C SER A 369 9.34 -13.56 6.93
N ILE A 370 8.69 -12.54 6.38
CA ILE A 370 9.00 -11.13 6.64
C ILE A 370 8.57 -10.73 8.04
N MET A 371 7.43 -11.21 8.51
CA MET A 371 6.99 -10.97 9.88
C MET A 371 7.96 -11.54 10.91
N ARG A 372 8.62 -12.67 10.63
CA ARG A 372 9.72 -13.18 11.46
C ARG A 372 10.89 -12.19 11.49
N LEU A 373 11.29 -11.65 10.33
CA LEU A 373 12.35 -10.64 10.23
C LEU A 373 12.00 -9.34 10.98
N HIS A 374 10.78 -8.82 10.82
CA HIS A 374 10.29 -7.64 11.55
C HIS A 374 10.27 -7.86 13.06
N ARG A 375 9.81 -9.04 13.54
CA ARG A 375 9.82 -9.37 14.97
C ARG A 375 11.24 -9.48 15.51
N GLN A 376 12.14 -10.16 14.81
CA GLN A 376 13.55 -10.29 15.19
C GLN A 376 14.21 -8.90 15.30
N THR A 377 13.98 -8.04 14.31
CA THR A 377 14.52 -6.67 14.28
C THR A 377 13.99 -5.84 15.44
N ASN A 378 12.67 -5.86 15.69
CA ASN A 378 12.07 -5.16 16.83
C ASN A 378 12.62 -5.65 18.18
N GLN A 379 12.79 -6.97 18.34
CA GLN A 379 13.36 -7.54 19.56
C GLN A 379 14.81 -7.12 19.77
N TRP A 380 15.61 -7.11 18.70
CA TRP A 380 16.99 -6.64 18.74
C TRP A 380 17.07 -5.16 19.07
N VAL A 381 16.38 -4.27 18.33
CA VAL A 381 16.43 -2.81 18.55
C VAL A 381 16.01 -2.40 19.96
N ARG A 382 15.11 -3.15 20.60
CA ARG A 382 14.73 -2.91 22.01
C ARG A 382 15.83 -3.27 23.01
N LYS A 383 16.71 -4.21 22.67
CA LYS A 383 17.80 -4.73 23.53
C LYS A 383 19.19 -4.22 23.14
N SER A 384 19.31 -3.63 21.96
CA SER A 384 20.57 -3.26 21.32
C SER A 384 21.35 -2.23 22.14
N TRP A 385 22.67 -2.31 22.04
CA TRP A 385 23.54 -1.37 22.71
C TRP A 385 23.38 0.04 22.14
N PHE A 386 23.33 0.20 20.81
CA PHE A 386 23.22 1.52 20.18
C PHE A 386 21.98 2.27 20.69
N ARG A 387 20.87 1.56 20.91
CA ARG A 387 19.64 2.15 21.45
C ARG A 387 19.78 2.53 22.91
N LYS A 388 20.40 1.68 23.75
CA LYS A 388 20.72 2.00 25.15
C LYS A 388 21.68 3.19 25.27
N ALA A 389 22.63 3.32 24.35
CA ALA A 389 23.55 4.45 24.24
C ALA A 389 22.86 5.74 23.73
N GLY A 390 21.57 5.68 23.36
CA GLY A 390 20.79 6.81 22.90
C GLY A 390 21.05 7.21 21.45
N MET A 391 21.65 6.34 20.64
CA MET A 391 21.88 6.57 19.21
C MET A 391 20.58 6.38 18.39
N LYS A 392 20.48 7.12 17.28
CA LYS A 392 19.39 7.01 16.30
C LYS A 392 19.76 5.98 15.22
N LEU A 393 18.83 5.68 14.30
CA LEU A 393 19.08 4.73 13.21
C LEU A 393 20.16 5.22 12.24
N ASP A 394 20.31 6.54 12.07
CA ASP A 394 21.34 7.20 11.25
C ASP A 394 22.77 6.80 11.66
N PHE A 395 22.95 6.28 12.87
CA PHE A 395 24.21 5.69 13.33
C PHE A 395 24.69 4.55 12.42
N TRP A 396 23.77 3.81 11.82
CA TRP A 396 24.03 2.70 10.90
C TRP A 396 24.27 3.13 9.45
N GLU A 397 24.59 4.41 9.23
CA GLU A 397 24.72 5.02 7.91
C GLU A 397 23.40 5.02 7.12
N GLU A 398 23.41 5.60 5.93
CA GLU A 398 22.21 5.71 5.09
C GLU A 398 21.66 4.32 4.71
N GLU A 399 22.53 3.39 4.32
CA GLU A 399 22.12 2.03 3.95
C GLU A 399 21.53 1.26 5.13
N GLY A 400 22.18 1.29 6.31
CA GLY A 400 21.70 0.58 7.48
C GLY A 400 20.43 1.22 8.05
N MET A 401 20.35 2.54 8.06
CA MET A 401 19.12 3.27 8.40
C MET A 401 17.97 2.85 7.49
N ALA A 402 18.21 2.77 6.17
CA ALA A 402 17.18 2.39 5.22
C ALA A 402 16.77 0.92 5.34
N VAL A 403 17.72 0.00 5.48
CA VAL A 403 17.42 -1.43 5.66
C VAL A 403 16.66 -1.68 6.96
N ILE A 404 17.17 -1.19 8.10
CA ILE A 404 16.53 -1.40 9.41
C ILE A 404 15.22 -0.63 9.48
N GLY A 405 15.18 0.60 8.98
CA GLY A 405 13.98 1.44 8.93
C GLY A 405 12.86 0.80 8.11
N GLY A 406 13.18 0.28 6.92
CA GLY A 406 12.24 -0.42 6.05
C GLY A 406 11.66 -1.68 6.71
N ILE A 407 12.48 -2.44 7.43
CA ILE A 407 12.02 -3.63 8.17
C ILE A 407 11.13 -3.27 9.36
N LEU A 408 11.36 -2.13 10.02
CA LEU A 408 10.60 -1.69 11.20
C LEU A 408 9.23 -1.05 10.89
N LEU A 409 8.92 -0.82 9.61
CA LEU A 409 7.61 -0.32 9.21
C LEU A 409 6.49 -1.31 9.60
N PRO A 410 5.26 -0.84 9.91
CA PRO A 410 4.12 -1.72 10.18
C PRO A 410 3.86 -2.74 9.07
N ARG A 411 4.13 -2.32 7.83
CA ARG A 411 4.23 -3.19 6.64
C ARG A 411 5.69 -3.13 6.18
N PRO A 412 6.52 -4.15 6.50
CA PRO A 412 7.94 -4.10 6.18
C PRO A 412 8.17 -3.99 4.68
N LYS A 413 9.10 -3.13 4.28
CA LYS A 413 9.47 -2.91 2.89
C LYS A 413 10.95 -3.22 2.67
N CYS A 414 11.27 -3.65 1.45
CA CYS A 414 12.63 -3.86 0.99
C CYS A 414 13.24 -2.53 0.56
N TYR A 415 14.47 -2.26 1.02
CA TYR A 415 15.25 -1.12 0.56
C TYR A 415 15.89 -1.43 -0.80
N ASP A 416 15.71 -0.54 -1.77
CA ASP A 416 16.30 -0.63 -3.09
C ASP A 416 17.00 0.69 -3.47
N PRO A 417 18.35 0.73 -3.50
CA PRO A 417 19.11 1.95 -3.77
C PRO A 417 19.00 2.42 -5.24
N SER A 418 18.45 1.60 -6.14
CA SER A 418 18.27 1.98 -7.54
C SER A 418 17.06 2.89 -7.78
N LEU A 419 16.16 3.00 -6.79
CA LEU A 419 14.94 3.80 -6.89
C LEU A 419 15.17 5.24 -6.41
N SER A 420 14.60 6.20 -7.15
CA SER A 420 14.45 7.58 -6.68
C SER A 420 13.49 7.61 -5.49
N ALA A 421 13.74 8.49 -4.51
CA ALA A 421 13.00 8.51 -3.24
C ALA A 421 11.46 8.49 -3.45
N PRO A 422 10.70 7.63 -2.73
CA PRO A 422 11.15 6.72 -1.67
C PRO A 422 11.81 5.45 -2.22
N SER A 423 13.00 5.12 -1.71
CA SER A 423 13.82 3.95 -2.09
C SER A 423 13.31 2.62 -1.52
N TYR A 424 11.98 2.48 -1.37
CA TYR A 424 11.34 1.30 -0.78
C TYR A 424 10.36 0.64 -1.74
N ARG A 425 10.42 -0.69 -1.79
CA ARG A 425 9.49 -1.53 -2.57
C ARG A 425 9.06 -2.76 -1.78
N GLU A 426 8.09 -3.49 -2.32
CA GLU A 426 7.73 -4.81 -1.80
C GLU A 426 8.85 -5.83 -2.06
N PHE A 427 8.93 -6.87 -1.22
CA PHE A 427 9.87 -7.98 -1.43
C PHE A 427 9.41 -8.83 -2.61
N GLY A 428 10.32 -9.14 -3.54
CA GLY A 428 10.03 -9.88 -4.76
C GLY A 428 10.32 -11.38 -4.69
N SER A 429 11.24 -11.81 -3.82
CA SER A 429 11.68 -13.21 -3.72
C SER A 429 12.19 -13.59 -2.33
N LEU A 430 12.28 -14.90 -2.05
CA LEU A 430 12.86 -15.39 -0.79
C LEU A 430 14.34 -15.05 -0.69
N ALA A 431 15.06 -15.00 -1.81
CA ALA A 431 16.47 -14.63 -1.85
C ALA A 431 16.71 -13.18 -1.38
N GLU A 432 15.80 -12.25 -1.71
CA GLU A 432 15.87 -10.87 -1.22
C GLU A 432 15.66 -10.77 0.29
N ILE A 433 14.73 -11.57 0.83
CA ILE A 433 14.48 -11.65 2.28
C ILE A 433 15.72 -12.21 2.98
N GLN A 434 16.33 -13.27 2.43
CA GLN A 434 17.56 -13.86 2.96
C GLN A 434 18.73 -12.87 2.93
N LYS A 435 18.90 -12.13 1.81
CA LYS A 435 19.93 -11.08 1.70
C LYS A 435 19.71 -9.98 2.74
N THR A 436 18.47 -9.57 2.94
CA THR A 436 18.10 -8.56 3.95
C THR A 436 18.35 -9.08 5.37
N GLN A 437 18.02 -10.35 5.62
CA GLN A 437 18.29 -11.02 6.89
C GLN A 437 19.80 -11.13 7.17
N GLN A 438 20.62 -11.40 6.15
CA GLN A 438 22.07 -11.42 6.27
C GLN A 438 22.61 -10.05 6.67
N LYS A 439 22.21 -8.98 5.96
CA LYS A 439 22.59 -7.59 6.30
C LYS A 439 22.16 -7.21 7.72
N LEU A 440 20.94 -7.57 8.11
CA LEU A 440 20.49 -7.36 9.49
C LEU A 440 21.36 -8.11 10.49
N GLY A 441 21.74 -9.36 10.17
CA GLY A 441 22.66 -10.15 10.98
C GLY A 441 24.01 -9.47 11.19
N ASP A 442 24.53 -8.81 10.13
CA ASP A 442 25.76 -8.03 10.20
C ASP A 442 25.64 -6.88 11.21
N TYR A 443 24.55 -6.08 11.15
CA TYR A 443 24.32 -4.99 12.10
C TYR A 443 24.09 -5.48 13.54
N ILE A 444 23.37 -6.60 13.72
CA ILE A 444 23.20 -7.22 15.04
C ILE A 444 24.56 -7.61 15.63
N MET A 445 25.44 -8.18 14.81
CA MET A 445 26.78 -8.57 15.25
C MET A 445 27.64 -7.35 15.58
N LEU A 446 27.64 -6.33 14.71
CA LEU A 446 28.37 -5.09 14.95
C LEU A 446 27.92 -4.42 16.24
N ASP A 447 26.62 -4.39 16.53
CA ASP A 447 26.08 -3.85 17.77
C ASP A 447 26.60 -4.61 19.00
N ALA A 448 26.67 -5.94 18.93
CA ALA A 448 27.25 -6.76 20.00
C ALA A 448 28.75 -6.53 20.20
N ILE A 449 29.51 -6.34 19.11
CA ILE A 449 30.94 -5.99 19.17
C ILE A 449 31.11 -4.61 19.83
N LEU A 450 30.32 -3.63 19.40
CA LEU A 450 30.34 -2.28 19.97
C LEU A 450 29.93 -2.27 21.44
N GLU A 451 28.99 -3.11 21.85
CA GLU A 451 28.61 -3.27 23.27
C GLU A 451 29.84 -3.66 24.11
N ILE A 452 30.64 -4.62 23.64
CA ILE A 452 31.86 -5.08 24.34
C ILE A 452 32.92 -3.96 24.35
N LEU A 453 33.19 -3.34 23.20
CA LEU A 453 34.23 -2.31 23.07
C LEU A 453 33.90 -1.05 23.87
N CYS A 454 32.62 -0.68 23.94
CA CYS A 454 32.19 0.56 24.57
C CYS A 454 31.93 0.43 26.07
N THR A 455 32.08 -0.77 26.67
CA THR A 455 31.92 -0.99 28.12
C THR A 455 32.78 -0.06 28.98
N LYS A 456 33.96 0.34 28.47
CA LYS A 456 34.94 1.17 29.18
C LYS A 456 34.82 2.66 28.85
N ILE A 457 33.91 3.07 27.97
CA ILE A 457 33.79 4.46 27.53
C ILE A 457 32.88 5.24 28.50
N PRO A 458 33.35 6.36 29.08
CA PRO A 458 32.52 7.23 29.89
C PRO A 458 31.27 7.72 29.15
N SER A 459 30.14 7.81 29.86
CA SER A 459 28.85 8.26 29.29
C SER A 459 28.91 9.69 28.72
N GLY A 460 29.76 10.56 29.27
CA GLY A 460 29.99 11.91 28.75
C GLY A 460 30.55 11.92 27.33
N ILE A 461 31.48 11.01 27.01
CA ILE A 461 32.09 10.88 25.69
C ILE A 461 31.07 10.38 24.67
N LEU A 462 30.28 9.37 25.03
CA LEU A 462 29.19 8.86 24.18
C LEU A 462 28.14 9.94 23.90
N SER A 463 27.85 10.80 24.88
CA SER A 463 26.93 11.92 24.68
C SER A 463 27.48 12.98 23.71
N ALA A 464 28.78 13.27 23.78
CA ALA A 464 29.44 14.19 22.85
C ALA A 464 29.49 13.62 21.42
N PHE A 465 29.76 12.31 21.30
CA PHE A 465 29.72 11.59 20.02
C PHE A 465 28.33 11.66 19.37
N ARG A 466 27.28 11.38 20.16
CA ARG A 466 25.88 11.44 19.70
C ARG A 466 25.52 12.83 19.15
N ASN A 467 25.94 13.90 19.83
CA ASN A 467 25.61 15.27 19.42
C ASN A 467 26.26 15.66 18.08
N LYS A 468 27.33 14.97 17.66
CA LYS A 468 27.98 15.17 16.36
C LYS A 468 27.40 14.31 15.23
N HIS A 469 26.39 13.48 15.50
CA HIS A 469 25.76 12.60 14.50
C HIS A 469 26.75 11.70 13.74
N LEU A 470 27.77 11.20 14.45
CA LEU A 470 28.78 10.32 13.88
C LEU A 470 28.26 8.88 13.72
N THR A 471 28.80 8.16 12.74
CA THR A 471 28.37 6.82 12.33
C THR A 471 29.16 5.71 13.02
N TYR A 472 28.68 4.48 12.88
CA TYR A 472 29.32 3.31 13.50
C TYR A 472 30.75 3.03 13.00
N PRO A 473 31.14 3.21 11.72
CA PRO A 473 32.53 2.99 11.30
C PRO A 473 33.44 4.03 11.93
N CYS A 474 32.98 5.28 12.04
CA CYS A 474 33.71 6.34 12.71
C CYS A 474 34.04 5.95 14.16
N LEU A 475 33.06 5.44 14.91
CA LEU A 475 33.29 4.98 16.29
C LEU A 475 34.31 3.83 16.34
N LEU A 476 34.12 2.81 15.52
CA LEU A 476 34.94 1.60 15.53
C LEU A 476 36.40 1.89 15.14
N LEU A 477 36.62 2.67 14.07
CA LEU A 477 37.94 3.07 13.61
C LEU A 477 38.63 4.00 14.61
N THR A 478 37.87 4.90 15.25
CA THR A 478 38.39 5.75 16.32
C THR A 478 38.86 4.94 17.52
N LEU A 479 38.10 3.91 17.93
CA LEU A 479 38.48 3.02 19.04
C LEU A 479 39.70 2.18 18.70
N TYR A 480 39.80 1.68 17.46
CA TYR A 480 40.99 0.99 16.98
C TYR A 480 42.22 1.90 17.01
N ALA A 481 42.11 3.11 16.46
CA ALA A 481 43.20 4.08 16.44
C ALA A 481 43.66 4.44 17.86
N ALA A 482 42.72 4.68 18.79
CA ALA A 482 43.02 4.91 20.20
C ALA A 482 43.82 3.75 20.82
N SER A 483 43.40 2.50 20.55
CA SER A 483 44.10 1.30 21.05
C SER A 483 45.52 1.19 20.52
N ARG A 484 45.78 1.61 19.27
CA ARG A 484 47.13 1.55 18.66
C ARG A 484 48.04 2.65 19.15
N MET A 485 47.48 3.83 19.45
CA MET A 485 48.20 4.94 20.05
C MET A 485 48.47 4.75 21.56
N GLN A 486 48.06 3.61 22.14
CA GLN A 486 48.12 3.33 23.60
C GLN A 486 47.41 4.40 24.44
N THR A 487 46.40 5.04 23.84
CA THR A 487 45.59 6.09 24.44
C THR A 487 44.40 5.45 25.16
N SER A 488 44.08 5.93 26.37
CA SER A 488 42.89 5.45 27.08
C SER A 488 41.62 5.82 26.32
N SER A 489 40.59 4.97 26.35
CA SER A 489 39.26 5.28 25.80
C SER A 489 38.59 6.50 26.44
N GLU A 490 39.15 6.99 27.56
CA GLU A 490 38.75 8.21 28.26
C GLU A 490 39.33 9.50 27.62
N GLU A 491 40.32 9.40 26.74
CA GLU A 491 40.99 10.53 26.07
C GLU A 491 40.43 10.80 24.66
N LEU A 492 39.19 10.38 24.36
CA LEU A 492 38.49 10.72 23.11
C LEU A 492 37.90 12.15 23.19
N PRO A 493 37.94 12.94 22.10
CA PRO A 493 38.39 12.62 20.73
C PRO A 493 39.91 12.54 20.57
N LEU A 494 40.37 11.92 19.47
CA LEU A 494 41.80 11.66 19.22
C LEU A 494 42.62 12.96 19.10
N ASP A 495 43.82 12.96 19.70
CA ASP A 495 44.80 14.03 19.57
C ASP A 495 45.31 14.14 18.12
N PRO A 496 45.21 15.32 17.45
CA PRO A 496 45.57 15.48 16.04
C PRO A 496 47.04 15.14 15.74
N ILE A 497 47.97 15.44 16.66
CA ILE A 497 49.40 15.26 16.45
C ILE A 497 49.76 13.77 16.49
N ARG A 498 49.26 13.05 17.50
CA ARG A 498 49.42 11.58 17.57
C ARG A 498 48.74 10.87 16.41
N PHE A 499 47.60 11.40 15.97
CA PHE A 499 46.85 10.82 14.85
C PHE A 499 47.62 10.91 13.53
N GLN A 500 48.39 11.98 13.27
CA GLN A 500 49.20 12.08 12.04
C GLN A 500 50.19 10.92 11.90
N SER A 501 50.90 10.58 12.97
CA SER A 501 51.85 9.45 12.95
C SER A 501 51.16 8.10 12.75
N PHE A 502 49.95 7.92 13.31
CA PHE A 502 49.13 6.75 13.05
C PHE A 502 48.63 6.72 11.59
N PHE A 503 48.18 7.85 11.06
CA PHE A 503 47.65 7.97 9.71
C PHE A 503 48.68 7.57 8.65
N ASP A 504 49.94 7.97 8.78
CA ASP A 504 50.99 7.55 7.85
C ASP A 504 51.24 6.03 7.86
N SER A 505 51.02 5.36 8.98
CA SER A 505 51.17 3.90 9.09
C SER A 505 50.05 3.08 8.41
N LEU A 506 48.93 3.73 8.03
CA LEU A 506 47.80 3.05 7.39
C LEU A 506 48.06 2.69 5.93
N TRP A 507 49.03 3.34 5.28
CA TRP A 507 49.18 3.34 3.83
C TRP A 507 50.40 2.55 3.36
N VAL A 508 50.33 2.00 2.14
CA VAL A 508 51.50 1.53 1.38
C VAL A 508 51.83 2.56 0.30
N ASP A 509 53.11 2.67 -0.07
CA ASP A 509 53.59 3.57 -1.12
C ASP A 509 52.75 3.47 -2.40
N PRO A 510 52.48 4.59 -3.09
CA PRO A 510 51.51 4.66 -4.18
C PRO A 510 51.93 3.77 -5.36
N HIS A 511 51.00 2.95 -5.86
CA HIS A 511 51.11 2.39 -7.20
C HIS A 511 50.81 3.46 -8.26
N ALA A 512 51.08 3.14 -9.53
CA ALA A 512 51.19 4.05 -10.68
C ALA A 512 50.08 5.12 -10.90
N ASP A 513 48.94 5.03 -10.19
CA ASP A 513 47.81 5.96 -10.26
C ASP A 513 47.80 7.07 -9.18
N GLY A 514 48.75 7.06 -8.23
CA GLY A 514 48.92 8.14 -7.23
C GLY A 514 48.01 8.08 -5.99
N GLN A 515 47.04 7.16 -5.95
CA GLN A 515 46.19 6.90 -4.78
C GLN A 515 46.88 5.94 -3.80
N LYS A 516 46.90 6.30 -2.51
CA LYS A 516 47.40 5.41 -1.45
C LYS A 516 46.41 4.27 -1.21
N ARG A 517 46.92 3.06 -1.00
CA ARG A 517 46.11 1.89 -0.61
C ARG A 517 46.37 1.50 0.84
N VAL A 518 45.36 0.92 1.46
CA VAL A 518 45.42 0.45 2.84
C VAL A 518 46.38 -0.74 2.94
N SER A 519 47.27 -0.73 3.94
CA SER A 519 48.28 -1.77 4.11
C SER A 519 47.68 -3.11 4.54
N HIS A 520 48.22 -4.22 4.01
CA HIS A 520 47.84 -5.56 4.47
C HIS A 520 48.16 -5.78 5.96
N GLU A 521 49.16 -5.08 6.48
CA GLU A 521 49.48 -5.04 7.91
C GLU A 521 48.32 -4.45 8.71
N PHE A 522 47.77 -3.29 8.32
CA PHE A 522 46.60 -2.71 8.98
C PHE A 522 45.37 -3.64 8.91
N GLN A 523 45.11 -4.25 7.75
CA GLN A 523 43.96 -5.14 7.59
C GLN A 523 44.03 -6.34 8.56
N SER A 524 45.20 -6.99 8.62
CA SER A 524 45.42 -8.13 9.53
C SER A 524 45.42 -7.72 11.00
N ASP A 525 45.94 -6.54 11.31
CA ASP A 525 46.07 -6.03 12.66
C ASP A 525 44.75 -5.52 13.27
N LEU A 526 43.86 -4.94 12.45
CA LEU A 526 42.48 -4.61 12.84
C LEU A 526 41.68 -5.86 13.22
N LEU A 527 41.81 -6.92 12.41
CA LEU A 527 41.16 -8.20 12.66
C LEU A 527 41.69 -8.86 13.95
N GLN A 528 43.00 -8.80 14.17
CA GLN A 528 43.61 -9.31 15.39
C GLN A 528 43.15 -8.54 16.62
N TRP A 529 43.04 -7.20 16.53
CA TRP A 529 42.53 -6.36 17.62
C TRP A 529 41.09 -6.72 17.99
N LEU A 530 40.20 -6.84 17.01
CA LEU A 530 38.81 -7.22 17.26
C LEU A 530 38.69 -8.65 17.82
N SER A 531 39.51 -9.58 17.32
CA SER A 531 39.60 -10.94 17.83
C SER A 531 39.99 -10.98 19.32
N ILE A 532 41.00 -10.20 19.71
CA ILE A 532 41.41 -10.07 21.12
C ILE A 532 40.30 -9.43 21.97
N ALA A 533 39.67 -8.36 21.47
CA ALA A 533 38.65 -7.63 22.21
C ALA A 533 37.37 -8.45 22.44
N THR A 534 37.00 -9.30 21.47
CA THR A 534 35.76 -10.09 21.49
C THR A 534 35.95 -11.54 21.93
N SER A 535 37.20 -12.00 22.06
CA SER A 535 37.57 -13.42 22.29
C SER A 535 37.06 -14.38 21.20
N VAL A 536 36.82 -13.89 19.98
CA VAL A 536 36.40 -14.68 18.82
C VAL A 536 37.62 -14.94 17.93
N GLN A 537 37.73 -16.15 17.36
CA GLN A 537 38.85 -16.47 16.46
C GLN A 537 38.83 -15.62 15.18
N PRO A 538 39.98 -15.18 14.64
CA PRO A 538 40.01 -14.31 13.45
C PRO A 538 39.35 -14.93 12.21
N SER A 539 39.45 -16.26 12.04
CA SER A 539 38.80 -16.99 10.95
C SER A 539 37.29 -16.98 11.03
N GLU A 540 36.74 -17.11 12.25
CA GLU A 540 35.31 -17.03 12.52
C GLU A 540 34.81 -15.60 12.31
N MET A 541 35.57 -14.59 12.72
CA MET A 541 35.24 -13.18 12.47
C MET A 541 35.24 -12.83 10.98
N LEU A 542 36.25 -13.28 10.22
CA LEU A 542 36.31 -13.12 8.76
C LEU A 542 35.14 -13.80 8.04
N SER A 543 34.74 -14.99 8.49
CA SER A 543 33.56 -15.66 7.91
C SER A 543 32.25 -14.92 8.14
N ARG A 544 32.17 -14.10 9.19
CA ARG A 544 30.95 -13.45 9.65
C ARG A 544 30.80 -12.01 9.15
N ILE A 545 31.87 -11.21 9.20
CA ILE A 545 31.86 -9.77 8.85
C ILE A 545 33.00 -9.39 7.87
N GLY A 546 33.65 -10.38 7.24
CA GLY A 546 34.77 -10.16 6.31
C GLY A 546 34.45 -9.24 5.13
N HIS A 547 33.22 -9.31 4.61
CA HIS A 547 32.76 -8.46 3.51
C HIS A 547 32.66 -6.98 3.92
N LEU A 548 32.23 -6.70 5.15
CA LEU A 548 32.14 -5.33 5.67
C LEU A 548 33.51 -4.68 5.80
N PHE A 549 34.53 -5.42 6.24
CA PHE A 549 35.90 -4.88 6.28
C PHE A 549 36.39 -4.48 4.90
N HIS A 550 36.08 -5.29 3.88
CA HIS A 550 36.47 -4.97 2.51
C HIS A 550 35.82 -3.68 2.02
N GLN A 551 34.55 -3.48 2.33
CA GLN A 551 33.83 -2.24 2.05
C GLN A 551 34.44 -1.06 2.81
N TRP A 552 34.66 -1.17 4.12
CA TRP A 552 35.29 -0.10 4.90
C TRP A 552 36.69 0.26 4.42
N PHE A 553 37.51 -0.71 4.01
CA PHE A 553 38.83 -0.42 3.46
C PHE A 553 38.73 0.34 2.15
N GLN A 554 37.79 -0.01 1.27
CA GLN A 554 37.52 0.75 0.04
C GLN A 554 37.03 2.17 0.36
N ASP A 555 36.14 2.33 1.35
CA ASP A 555 35.65 3.64 1.77
C ASP A 555 36.79 4.50 2.32
N ILE A 556 37.68 3.94 3.16
CA ILE A 556 38.89 4.61 3.65
C ILE A 556 39.81 5.01 2.49
N GLU A 557 40.06 4.14 1.52
CA GLU A 557 40.89 4.45 0.35
C GLU A 557 40.27 5.56 -0.52
N SER A 558 38.94 5.57 -0.66
CA SER A 558 38.22 6.55 -1.46
C SER A 558 38.22 7.94 -0.81
N GLU A 559 37.97 8.02 0.51
CA GLU A 559 37.86 9.29 1.23
C GLU A 559 39.23 9.87 1.62
N LEU A 560 40.18 9.02 2.02
CA LEU A 560 41.43 9.44 2.65
C LEU A 560 42.69 9.12 1.81
N GLY A 561 42.59 8.30 0.77
CA GLY A 561 43.74 7.86 -0.03
C GLY A 561 44.46 8.97 -0.80
N TRP A 562 43.84 10.14 -0.94
CA TRP A 562 44.41 11.33 -1.60
C TRP A 562 44.95 12.38 -0.61
N VAL A 563 44.75 12.16 0.70
CA VAL A 563 45.06 13.15 1.74
C VAL A 563 46.48 12.95 2.27
N SER A 564 47.24 14.05 2.34
CA SER A 564 48.56 14.07 3.01
C SER A 564 48.40 14.27 4.51
N ALA A 565 49.21 13.60 5.33
CA ALA A 565 49.15 13.69 6.80
C ALA A 565 49.25 15.14 7.33
N ASP A 566 50.05 15.97 6.66
CA ASP A 566 50.24 17.39 7.00
C ASP A 566 49.01 18.28 6.74
N ARG A 567 47.98 17.76 6.07
CA ARG A 567 46.75 18.49 5.67
C ARG A 567 45.47 17.89 6.24
N ILE A 568 45.58 17.04 7.27
CA ILE A 568 44.41 16.45 7.93
C ILE A 568 43.63 17.57 8.66
N ASP A 569 42.43 17.85 8.17
CA ASP A 569 41.47 18.74 8.84
C ASP A 569 40.32 17.91 9.43
N HIS A 570 40.15 18.02 10.74
CA HIS A 570 39.08 17.42 11.54
C HIS A 570 37.66 17.65 11.00
N ARG A 571 37.44 18.70 10.17
CA ARG A 571 36.14 18.99 9.55
C ARG A 571 35.81 18.10 8.35
N PHE A 572 36.84 17.54 7.71
CA PHE A 572 36.70 16.79 6.47
C PHE A 572 36.98 15.29 6.64
N VAL A 573 37.55 14.87 7.77
CA VAL A 573 37.69 13.45 8.13
C VAL A 573 36.40 12.95 8.77
N ARG A 574 35.64 12.12 8.04
CA ARG A 574 34.37 11.54 8.53
C ARG A 574 34.57 10.18 9.22
N MET A 575 35.61 9.44 8.82
CA MET A 575 35.91 8.09 9.30
C MET A 575 36.62 8.02 10.66
N PHE A 576 37.11 9.14 11.21
CA PHE A 576 37.75 9.18 12.53
C PHE A 576 37.30 10.40 13.32
N TRP A 577 37.09 10.24 14.63
CA TRP A 577 36.72 11.33 15.51
C TRP A 577 37.95 12.01 16.10
N ILE A 578 38.37 13.09 15.45
CA ILE A 578 39.56 13.88 15.80
C ILE A 578 39.14 15.12 16.61
N GLY A 579 39.95 15.48 17.61
CA GLY A 579 39.76 16.67 18.42
C GLY A 579 39.98 17.95 17.61
N ASN A 580 39.47 19.08 18.11
CA ASN A 580 39.86 20.37 17.56
C ASN A 580 41.30 20.66 18.00
N MET A 581 42.16 21.12 17.07
CA MET A 581 43.47 21.66 17.43
C MET A 581 43.37 22.89 18.33
#